data_AF-A0A2S6QU60-F1
#
_entry.id   AF-A0A2S6QU60-F1
#
_cell.length_a   1.000
_cell.length_b   1.000
_cell.length_c   1.000
_cell.angle_alpha   90.00
_cell.angle_beta   90.00
_cell.angle_gamma   90.00
#
_symmetry.space_group_name_H-M   'P 1'
#
loop_
_entity.id
_entity.type
_entity.pdbx_description
1 polymer ?
#
loop_
_entity_poly.entity_id
_entity_poly.type
_entity_poly.pdbx_seq_one_letter_code
_entity_poly.pdbx_strand_id
1 'polypeptide(L)'
;FLDADTTLTAEILQKALKLLKSGVAGGGITIQFNKKLAKPYIALVGLWNLFSKTFKIGAGCFIFCQKQVFDEIEGFNENLYASEELYFCLNLKKWAKKHNKKVFIIHDISIVSSARKFEWFKPWQFWGLIIMIFFLPLFGFSKKMTQKWWYERPKNNKP
;
A
#
# COMPACT_ATOMS: atom_id res chain seq x y z
N PHE A 1 2.11 -10.08 -4.50
CA PHE A 1 3.10 -9.49 -3.59
C PHE A 1 2.52 -9.49 -2.18
N LEU A 2 3.33 -9.85 -1.19
CA LEU A 2 2.98 -9.87 0.22
C LEU A 2 4.22 -9.44 1.02
N ASP A 3 4.06 -8.48 1.93
CA ASP A 3 5.13 -8.07 2.83
C ASP A 3 5.52 -9.17 3.81
N ALA A 4 6.81 -9.21 4.17
CA ALA A 4 7.36 -10.23 5.07
C ALA A 4 6.78 -10.19 6.50
N ASP A 5 6.26 -9.04 6.95
CA ASP A 5 5.67 -8.85 8.28
C ASP A 5 4.13 -8.85 8.26
N THR A 6 3.53 -9.34 7.17
CA THR A 6 2.08 -9.34 6.97
C THR A 6 1.52 -10.76 6.94
N THR A 7 0.45 -10.99 7.71
CA THR A 7 -0.19 -12.31 7.78
C THR A 7 -1.32 -12.41 6.76
N LEU A 8 -1.14 -13.28 5.77
CA LEU A 8 -2.16 -13.58 4.76
C LEU A 8 -3.05 -14.74 5.22
N THR A 9 -4.34 -14.50 5.37
CA THR A 9 -5.29 -15.57 5.68
C THR A 9 -5.73 -16.31 4.41
N ALA A 10 -6.17 -17.57 4.57
CA ALA A 10 -6.69 -18.37 3.46
C ALA A 10 -7.89 -17.68 2.76
N GLU A 11 -8.74 -17.02 3.53
CA GLU A 11 -9.91 -16.27 3.02
C GLU A 11 -9.48 -15.13 2.07
N ILE A 12 -8.49 -14.33 2.46
CA ILE A 12 -7.97 -13.23 1.64
C ILE A 12 -7.38 -13.78 0.33
N LEU A 13 -6.59 -14.85 0.41
CA LEU A 13 -5.98 -15.46 -0.76
C LEU A 13 -7.03 -16.02 -1.72
N GLN A 14 -8.01 -16.78 -1.21
CA GLN A 14 -9.10 -17.32 -2.02
C GLN A 14 -9.88 -16.20 -2.73
N LYS A 15 -10.11 -15.08 -2.04
CA LYS A 15 -10.82 -13.94 -2.62
C LYS A 15 -10.03 -13.26 -3.74
N ALA A 16 -8.73 -13.03 -3.52
CA ALA A 16 -7.84 -12.50 -4.55
C ALA A 16 -7.81 -13.42 -5.79
N LEU A 17 -7.69 -14.73 -5.60
CA LEU A 17 -7.70 -15.71 -6.69
C LEU A 17 -9.05 -15.72 -7.45
N LYS A 18 -10.18 -15.63 -6.73
CA LYS A 18 -11.51 -15.56 -7.36
C LYS A 18 -11.66 -14.30 -8.24
N LEU A 19 -11.16 -13.16 -7.77
CA LEU A 19 -11.16 -11.92 -8.54
C LEU A 19 -10.28 -12.02 -9.79
N LEU A 20 -9.09 -12.62 -9.68
CA LEU A 20 -8.22 -12.84 -10.83
C LEU A 20 -8.89 -13.73 -11.88
N LYS A 21 -9.54 -14.82 -11.44
CA LYS A 21 -10.34 -15.70 -12.31
C LYS A 21 -11.54 -15.00 -12.96
N SER A 22 -12.14 -14.00 -12.30
CA SER A 22 -13.22 -13.21 -12.88
C SER A 22 -12.73 -12.16 -13.90
N GLY A 23 -11.42 -12.09 -14.18
CA GLY A 23 -10.87 -11.24 -15.23
C GLY A 23 -10.53 -9.81 -14.80
N VAL A 24 -10.39 -9.52 -13.50
CA VAL A 24 -9.79 -8.24 -13.07
C VAL A 24 -8.31 -8.23 -13.40
N ALA A 25 -7.77 -7.05 -13.73
CA ALA A 25 -6.33 -6.89 -14.01
C ALA A 25 -5.49 -7.10 -12.74
N GLY A 26 -6.03 -6.69 -11.60
CA GLY A 26 -5.41 -6.81 -10.29
C GLY A 26 -6.12 -6.00 -9.23
N GLY A 27 -5.44 -5.78 -8.12
CA GLY A 27 -6.03 -5.19 -6.94
C GLY A 27 -5.15 -5.23 -5.71
N GLY A 28 -5.75 -4.80 -4.61
CA GLY A 28 -5.18 -4.85 -3.27
C GLY A 28 -6.27 -5.07 -2.25
N ILE A 29 -5.95 -4.84 -0.98
CA ILE A 29 -6.86 -5.02 0.14
C ILE A 29 -6.75 -3.82 1.10
N THR A 30 -7.80 -3.56 1.88
CA THR A 30 -7.73 -2.58 2.97
C THR A 30 -6.93 -3.11 4.16
N ILE A 31 -6.36 -2.20 4.97
CA ILE A 31 -5.51 -2.56 6.11
C ILE A 31 -6.27 -2.44 7.41
N GLN A 32 -6.02 -3.39 8.31
CA GLN A 32 -6.27 -3.27 9.74
C GLN A 32 -4.97 -3.54 10.51
N PHE A 33 -4.86 -2.98 11.71
CA PHE A 33 -3.68 -3.15 12.56
C PHE A 33 -4.00 -4.04 13.75
N ASN A 34 -3.04 -4.86 14.16
CA ASN A 34 -3.18 -5.85 15.23
C ASN A 34 -3.30 -5.25 16.64
N LYS A 35 -2.99 -3.97 16.84
CA LYS A 35 -3.03 -3.29 18.15
C LYS A 35 -4.17 -2.28 18.23
N LYS A 36 -4.70 -2.06 19.44
CA LYS A 36 -5.58 -0.92 19.73
C LYS A 36 -4.81 0.37 19.48
N LEU A 37 -5.15 1.04 18.39
CA LEU A 37 -4.59 2.33 18.02
C LEU A 37 -5.25 3.45 18.86
N ALA A 38 -4.49 4.48 19.22
CA ALA A 38 -5.08 5.68 19.80
C ALA A 38 -6.01 6.36 18.77
N LYS A 39 -7.06 7.07 19.25
CA LYS A 39 -8.06 7.75 18.40
C LYS A 39 -7.52 8.48 17.15
N PRO A 40 -6.43 9.29 17.21
CA PRO A 40 -5.91 9.96 16.02
C PRO A 40 -5.39 8.99 14.95
N TYR A 41 -4.82 7.86 15.34
CA TYR A 41 -4.35 6.84 14.41
C TYR A 41 -5.50 6.05 13.80
N ILE A 42 -6.61 5.84 14.53
CA ILE A 42 -7.82 5.24 13.97
C ILE A 42 -8.39 6.11 12.84
N ALA A 43 -8.48 7.44 13.06
CA ALA A 43 -8.94 8.37 12.04
C ALA A 43 -8.04 8.36 10.79
N LEU A 44 -6.72 8.32 11.00
CA LEU A 44 -5.74 8.23 9.92
C LEU A 44 -5.90 6.94 9.09
N VAL A 45 -6.07 5.80 9.75
CA VAL A 45 -6.30 4.50 9.07
C VAL A 45 -7.63 4.51 8.32
N GLY A 46 -8.69 5.07 8.92
CA GLY A 46 -9.99 5.23 8.26
C GLY A 46 -9.88 6.07 6.99
N LEU A 47 -9.18 7.19 7.07
CA LEU A 47 -8.91 8.06 5.92
C LEU A 47 -8.06 7.36 4.85
N TRP A 48 -7.01 6.64 5.25
CA TRP A 48 -6.21 5.84 4.33
C TRP A 48 -7.06 4.79 3.61
N ASN A 49 -7.90 4.06 4.34
CA ASN A 49 -8.80 3.07 3.74
C ASN A 49 -9.82 3.72 2.79
N LEU A 50 -10.31 4.92 3.11
CA LEU A 50 -11.15 5.70 2.20
C LEU A 50 -10.39 6.08 0.92
N PHE A 51 -9.16 6.58 1.05
CA PHE A 51 -8.29 6.89 -0.08
C PHE A 51 -7.97 5.64 -0.92
N SER A 52 -7.62 4.53 -0.29
CA SER A 52 -7.35 3.25 -0.95
C SER A 52 -8.55 2.80 -1.79
N LYS A 53 -9.78 2.90 -1.25
CA LYS A 53 -11.01 2.60 -1.99
C LYS A 53 -11.23 3.55 -3.16
N THR A 54 -11.13 4.85 -2.94
CA THR A 54 -11.40 5.89 -3.95
C THR A 54 -10.38 5.87 -5.08
N PHE A 55 -9.10 5.77 -4.74
CA PHE A 55 -8.00 5.82 -5.69
C PHE A 55 -7.56 4.45 -6.18
N LYS A 56 -8.13 3.36 -5.66
CA LYS A 56 -7.77 1.97 -6.01
C LYS A 56 -6.27 1.71 -5.86
N ILE A 57 -5.71 2.21 -4.77
CA ILE A 57 -4.31 2.01 -4.40
C ILE A 57 -4.30 0.92 -3.34
N GLY A 58 -3.56 -0.16 -3.58
CA GLY A 58 -3.43 -1.24 -2.62
C GLY A 58 -2.78 -0.75 -1.32
N ALA A 59 -3.12 -1.39 -0.22
CA ALA A 59 -2.24 -1.44 0.93
C ALA A 59 -0.88 -1.94 0.48
N GLY A 60 0.19 -1.20 0.76
CA GLY A 60 1.55 -1.59 0.36
C GLY A 60 1.92 -3.02 0.71
N CYS A 61 1.35 -3.53 1.80
CA CYS A 61 1.60 -4.87 2.29
C CYS A 61 1.00 -6.04 1.48
N PHE A 62 0.01 -5.80 0.60
CA PHE A 62 -0.54 -6.88 -0.23
C PHE A 62 -1.18 -6.36 -1.52
N ILE A 63 -0.64 -6.86 -2.63
CA ILE A 63 -1.08 -6.52 -4.00
C ILE A 63 -1.15 -7.82 -4.81
N PHE A 64 -2.21 -7.96 -5.62
CA PHE A 64 -2.38 -9.08 -6.54
C PHE A 64 -2.67 -8.56 -7.95
N CYS A 65 -2.21 -9.27 -8.98
CA CYS A 65 -2.49 -8.96 -10.38
C CYS A 65 -2.35 -10.21 -11.24
N GLN A 66 -2.87 -10.16 -12.46
CA GLN A 66 -2.59 -11.20 -13.45
C GLN A 66 -1.12 -11.13 -13.87
N LYS A 67 -0.48 -12.29 -14.09
CA LYS A 67 0.94 -12.35 -14.47
C LYS A 67 1.24 -11.58 -15.75
N GLN A 68 0.40 -11.74 -16.77
CA GLN A 68 0.50 -10.97 -18.02
C GLN A 68 0.52 -9.46 -17.76
N VAL A 69 -0.38 -8.98 -16.89
CA VAL A 69 -0.46 -7.55 -16.57
C VAL A 69 0.80 -7.07 -15.88
N PHE A 70 1.35 -7.86 -14.95
CA PHE A 70 2.62 -7.56 -14.29
C PHE A 70 3.75 -7.39 -15.31
N ASP A 71 3.84 -8.29 -16.27
CA ASP A 71 4.89 -8.28 -17.30
C ASP A 71 4.74 -7.07 -18.24
N GLU A 72 3.51 -6.78 -18.67
CA GLU A 72 3.24 -5.65 -19.57
C GLU A 72 3.41 -4.27 -18.94
N ILE A 73 3.37 -4.17 -17.61
CA ILE A 73 3.67 -2.92 -16.88
C ILE A 73 5.11 -2.87 -16.33
N GLU A 74 5.94 -3.85 -16.72
CA GLU A 74 7.35 -3.97 -16.31
C GLU A 74 7.54 -4.14 -14.80
N GLY A 75 6.54 -4.69 -14.11
CA GLY A 75 6.60 -4.99 -12.68
C GLY A 75 6.76 -3.75 -11.79
N PHE A 76 7.53 -3.90 -10.70
CA PHE A 76 7.85 -2.81 -9.79
C PHE A 76 9.07 -2.04 -10.29
N ASN A 77 9.03 -0.71 -10.21
CA ASN A 77 10.16 0.11 -10.62
C ASN A 77 11.25 0.11 -9.54
N GLU A 78 12.32 -0.63 -9.80
CA GLU A 78 13.47 -0.79 -8.89
C GLU A 78 14.26 0.50 -8.63
N ASN A 79 14.03 1.57 -9.42
CA ASN A 79 14.68 2.87 -9.22
C ASN A 79 13.99 3.73 -8.15
N LEU A 80 12.85 3.28 -7.62
CA LEU A 80 12.11 3.96 -6.56
C LEU A 80 12.47 3.38 -5.19
N TYR A 81 13.01 4.21 -4.31
CA TYR A 81 13.32 3.86 -2.92
C TYR A 81 12.10 3.97 -1.98
N ALA A 82 11.06 4.70 -2.40
CA ALA A 82 9.75 4.75 -1.76
C ALA A 82 8.67 4.97 -2.83
N SER A 83 7.43 4.58 -2.52
CA SER A 83 6.26 4.73 -3.41
C SER A 83 6.25 3.81 -4.64
N GLU A 84 7.12 2.80 -4.71
CA GLU A 84 7.12 1.78 -5.78
C GLU A 84 5.74 1.13 -5.97
N GLU A 85 5.06 0.85 -4.86
CA GLU A 85 3.70 0.29 -4.80
C GLU A 85 2.66 1.24 -5.39
N LEU A 86 2.80 2.55 -5.14
CA LEU A 86 1.91 3.58 -5.68
C LEU A 86 2.06 3.66 -7.19
N TYR A 87 3.30 3.72 -7.69
CA TYR A 87 3.59 3.72 -9.12
C TYR A 87 3.08 2.45 -9.80
N PHE A 88 3.28 1.28 -9.17
CA PHE A 88 2.72 0.02 -9.63
C PHE A 88 1.19 0.10 -9.74
N CYS A 89 0.50 0.57 -8.69
CA CYS A 89 -0.96 0.71 -8.71
C CYS A 89 -1.43 1.69 -9.81
N LEU A 90 -0.69 2.78 -10.04
CA LEU A 90 -1.01 3.74 -11.10
C LEU A 90 -0.85 3.11 -12.49
N ASN A 91 0.24 2.38 -12.74
CA ASN A 91 0.48 1.69 -14.00
C ASN A 91 -0.54 0.58 -14.24
N LEU A 92 -0.86 -0.21 -13.20
CA LEU A 92 -1.91 -1.22 -13.23
C LEU A 92 -3.27 -0.61 -13.61
N LYS A 93 -3.62 0.55 -13.04
CA LYS A 93 -4.87 1.26 -13.38
C LYS A 93 -4.88 1.77 -14.82
N LYS A 94 -3.76 2.35 -15.29
CA LYS A 94 -3.62 2.81 -16.69
C LYS A 94 -3.79 1.64 -17.66
N TRP A 95 -3.11 0.53 -17.38
CA TRP A 95 -3.21 -0.70 -18.17
C TRP A 95 -4.64 -1.25 -18.19
N ALA A 96 -5.28 -1.33 -17.02
CA ALA A 96 -6.64 -1.84 -16.91
C ALA A 96 -7.64 -0.97 -17.70
N LYS A 97 -7.49 0.36 -17.65
CA LYS A 97 -8.31 1.28 -18.43
C LYS A 97 -8.12 1.08 -19.94
N LYS A 98 -6.88 0.90 -20.41
CA LYS A 98 -6.57 0.66 -21.83
C LYS A 98 -7.20 -0.63 -22.36
N HIS A 99 -7.30 -1.65 -21.52
CA HIS A 99 -7.81 -2.98 -21.90
C HIS A 99 -9.26 -3.27 -21.45
N ASN A 100 -10.02 -2.23 -21.06
CA ASN A 100 -11.38 -2.37 -20.52
C ASN A 100 -11.51 -3.38 -19.37
N LYS A 101 -10.45 -3.51 -18.57
CA LYS A 101 -10.40 -4.34 -17.36
C LYS A 101 -10.61 -3.48 -16.11
N LYS A 102 -10.87 -4.14 -14.98
CA LYS A 102 -11.08 -3.48 -13.68
C LYS A 102 -9.90 -3.75 -12.75
N VAL A 103 -9.63 -2.77 -11.89
CA VAL A 103 -8.83 -2.93 -10.66
C VAL A 103 -9.79 -2.92 -9.48
N PHE A 104 -9.61 -3.84 -8.53
CA PHE A 104 -10.51 -4.03 -7.40
C PHE A 104 -9.77 -3.98 -6.06
N ILE A 105 -10.34 -3.27 -5.08
CA ILE A 105 -9.82 -3.28 -3.71
C ILE A 105 -10.78 -4.09 -2.83
N ILE A 106 -10.26 -5.19 -2.27
CA ILE A 106 -10.97 -5.98 -1.27
C ILE A 106 -11.12 -5.12 -0.02
N HIS A 107 -12.35 -4.98 0.48
CA HIS A 107 -12.67 -4.03 1.54
C HIS A 107 -13.66 -4.55 2.58
N ASP A 108 -14.24 -5.71 2.36
CA ASP A 108 -15.10 -6.42 3.30
C ASP A 108 -14.29 -7.23 4.32
N ILE A 109 -13.07 -7.63 3.94
CA ILE A 109 -12.05 -8.20 4.82
C ILE A 109 -10.80 -7.35 4.71
N SER A 110 -10.08 -7.19 5.82
CA SER A 110 -8.85 -6.39 5.89
C SER A 110 -7.67 -7.28 6.22
N ILE A 111 -6.51 -6.96 5.63
CA ILE A 111 -5.27 -7.64 5.99
C ILE A 111 -4.71 -7.04 7.28
N VAL A 112 -4.24 -7.90 8.17
CA VAL A 112 -3.64 -7.47 9.42
C VAL A 112 -2.15 -7.24 9.20
N SER A 113 -1.72 -5.99 9.34
CA SER A 113 -0.31 -5.62 9.27
C SER A 113 0.20 -5.10 10.62
N SER A 114 1.52 -5.10 10.78
CA SER A 114 2.21 -4.69 12.00
C SER A 114 2.01 -3.19 12.28
N ALA A 115 1.52 -2.85 13.48
CA ALA A 115 1.39 -1.46 13.92
C ALA A 115 2.74 -0.77 14.22
N ARG A 116 3.88 -1.44 14.00
CA ARG A 116 5.23 -0.96 14.37
C ARG A 116 5.55 0.43 13.79
N LYS A 117 5.04 0.77 12.59
CA LYS A 117 5.23 2.11 12.01
C LYS A 117 4.54 3.22 12.83
N PHE A 118 3.41 2.95 13.48
CA PHE A 118 2.74 3.91 14.38
C PHE A 118 3.45 4.10 15.73
N GLU A 119 4.33 3.17 16.10
CA GLU A 119 5.17 3.31 17.30
C GLU A 119 6.38 4.22 17.03
N TRP A 120 6.80 4.34 15.77
CA TRP A 120 7.98 5.11 15.39
C TRP A 120 7.68 6.54 14.95
N PHE A 121 6.50 6.75 14.36
CA PHE A 121 6.13 8.04 13.78
C PHE A 121 4.94 8.65 14.51
N LYS A 122 5.07 9.93 14.85
CA LYS A 122 4.00 10.73 15.41
C LYS A 122 2.92 10.98 14.33
N PRO A 123 1.64 11.19 14.69
CA PRO A 123 0.55 11.28 13.72
C PRO A 123 0.76 12.35 12.64
N TRP A 124 1.36 13.49 12.99
CA TRP A 124 1.65 14.57 12.02
C TRP A 124 2.73 14.20 11.00
N GLN A 125 3.67 13.31 11.37
CA GLN A 125 4.70 12.83 10.44
C GLN A 125 4.07 11.94 9.36
N PHE A 126 3.05 11.14 9.72
CA PHE A 126 2.26 10.40 8.73
C PHE A 126 1.49 11.33 7.79
N TRP A 127 0.90 12.40 8.30
CA TRP A 127 0.24 13.40 7.46
C TRP A 127 1.22 14.06 6.50
N GLY A 128 2.40 14.46 7.00
CA GLY A 128 3.47 15.00 6.16
C GLY A 128 3.92 14.00 5.10
N LEU A 129 4.02 12.72 5.43
CA LEU A 129 4.37 11.65 4.49
C LEU A 129 3.29 11.42 3.42
N ILE A 130 2.02 11.39 3.81
CA ILE A 130 0.91 11.30 2.86
C ILE A 130 0.97 12.49 1.90
N ILE A 131 1.02 13.72 2.42
CA ILE A 131 1.11 14.94 1.61
C ILE A 131 2.34 14.88 0.70
N MET A 132 3.50 14.53 1.22
CA MET A 132 4.73 14.47 0.45
C MET A 132 4.69 13.41 -0.66
N ILE A 133 4.14 12.22 -0.41
CA ILE A 133 3.97 11.19 -1.44
C ILE A 133 3.04 11.69 -2.56
N PHE A 134 1.99 12.45 -2.21
CA PHE A 134 1.03 12.98 -3.18
C PHE A 134 1.55 14.20 -3.96
N PHE A 135 2.27 15.11 -3.31
CA PHE A 135 2.69 16.39 -3.88
C PHE A 135 4.15 16.44 -4.35
N LEU A 136 5.00 15.50 -3.93
CA LEU A 136 6.40 15.40 -4.31
C LEU A 136 6.70 13.99 -4.87
N PRO A 137 6.25 13.67 -6.10
CA PRO A 137 6.49 12.36 -6.73
C PRO A 137 7.99 12.02 -6.85
N LEU A 138 8.86 13.04 -6.92
CA LEU A 138 10.32 12.89 -6.92
C LEU A 138 10.90 12.41 -5.59
N PHE A 139 10.14 12.47 -4.48
CA PHE A 139 10.57 11.98 -3.17
C PHE A 139 11.00 10.50 -3.23
N GLY A 140 10.25 9.68 -3.99
CA GLY A 140 10.53 8.26 -4.15
C GLY A 140 11.86 7.94 -4.84
N PHE A 141 12.43 8.87 -5.60
CA PHE A 141 13.69 8.68 -6.32
C PHE A 141 14.93 9.02 -5.48
N SER A 142 14.77 9.70 -4.33
CA SER A 142 15.89 10.11 -3.49
C SER A 142 16.13 9.12 -2.36
N LYS A 143 17.18 8.29 -2.49
CA LYS A 143 17.65 7.37 -1.44
C LYS A 143 17.88 8.08 -0.10
N LYS A 144 18.47 9.28 -0.14
CA LYS A 144 18.84 10.05 1.07
C LYS A 144 17.60 10.55 1.83
N MET A 145 16.57 11.00 1.11
CA MET A 145 15.34 11.51 1.72
C MET A 145 14.43 10.38 2.22
N THR A 146 14.29 9.30 1.45
CA THR A 146 13.56 8.10 1.87
C THR A 146 14.21 7.43 3.07
N GLN A 147 15.54 7.36 3.11
CA GLN A 147 16.25 6.87 4.27
C GLN A 147 15.98 7.74 5.50
N LYS A 148 16.12 9.07 5.39
CA LYS A 148 15.95 10.00 6.52
C LYS A 148 14.52 10.07 7.09
N TRP A 149 13.50 9.92 6.25
CA TRP A 149 12.10 10.13 6.66
C TRP A 149 11.28 8.85 6.81
N TRP A 150 11.69 7.74 6.19
CA TRP A 150 10.92 6.50 6.15
C TRP A 150 11.65 5.31 6.79
N TYR A 151 12.97 5.17 6.55
CA TYR A 151 13.76 4.04 7.06
C TYR A 151 14.61 4.34 8.30
N GLU A 152 14.90 5.61 8.60
CA GLU A 152 15.63 6.00 9.80
C GLU A 152 14.78 5.69 11.03
N ARG A 153 15.14 4.59 11.69
CA ARG A 153 14.56 4.19 12.96
C ARG A 153 14.92 5.26 14.00
N PRO A 154 13.94 5.79 14.76
CA PRO A 154 14.27 6.62 15.91
C PRO A 154 15.20 5.81 16.83
N LYS A 155 16.40 6.32 17.12
CA LYS A 155 17.22 5.76 18.19
C LYS A 155 16.39 5.88 19.46
N ASN A 156 16.19 4.77 20.17
CA ASN A 156 15.44 4.72 21.42
C ASN A 156 15.87 5.85 22.36
N ASN A 157 15.11 6.93 22.42
CA ASN A 157 15.11 7.83 23.58
C ASN A 157 13.83 7.52 24.34
N LYS A 158 13.87 6.43 25.11
CA LYS A 158 13.02 6.33 26.30
C LYS A 158 13.61 7.29 27.33
N PRO A 159 12.89 8.29 27.84
CA PRO A 159 12.94 8.54 29.27
C PRO A 159 12.30 7.37 30.02
#